data_AF-A0A4R4ABV8-F1
#
_entry.id   AF-A0A4R4ABV8-F1
#
_cell.length_a   1.000
_cell.length_b   1.000
_cell.length_c   1.000
_cell.angle_alpha   90.00
_cell.angle_beta   90.00
_cell.angle_gamma   90.00
#
_symmetry.space_group_name_H-M   'P 1'
#
loop_
_entity.id
_entity.type
_entity.pdbx_description
1 polymer ?
#
loop_
_entity_poly.entity_id
_entity_poly.type
_entity_poly.pdbx_seq_one_letter_code
_entity_poly.pdbx_strand_id
1 'polypeptide(L)'
;MTRQGVHWMELADTLEGLALQTLAPLLEREQALLAAEQIAIGLLERYRGAQLYVHSEAAIARRRRDRMIVEQHDGTVASARALAACYDIHEMHVYRIIARAQGRERADRRR
;
A
#
# COMPACT_ATOMS: atom_id res chain seq x y z
N MET A 1 34.51 2.79 8.26
CA MET A 1 33.22 3.47 8.54
C MET A 1 32.97 4.46 7.41
N THR A 2 32.06 4.19 6.45
CA THR A 2 31.50 5.17 5.46
C THR A 2 30.79 4.50 4.25
N ARG A 3 29.91 3.51 4.45
CA ARG A 3 29.02 3.03 3.35
C ARG A 3 27.52 3.14 3.65
N GLN A 4 27.13 3.35 4.91
CA GLN A 4 25.72 3.48 5.27
C GLN A 4 25.17 4.89 5.05
N GLY A 5 25.96 5.95 5.22
CA GLY A 5 25.47 7.34 5.10
C GLY A 5 25.07 7.76 3.68
N VAL A 6 25.73 7.23 2.64
CA VAL A 6 25.47 7.59 1.23
C VAL A 6 24.12 7.05 0.74
N HIS A 7 23.72 5.87 1.24
CA HIS A 7 22.52 5.16 0.78
C HIS A 7 21.22 5.75 1.36
N TRP A 8 21.30 6.44 2.51
CA TRP A 8 20.15 7.09 3.15
C TRP A 8 19.79 8.41 2.48
N MET A 9 20.80 9.19 2.09
CA MET A 9 20.59 10.43 1.34
C MET A 9 19.99 10.12 -0.04
N GLU A 10 20.52 9.10 -0.74
CA GLU A 10 19.97 8.64 -2.02
C GLU A 10 18.51 8.17 -1.92
N LEU A 11 18.13 7.49 -0.83
CA LEU A 11 16.75 7.07 -0.60
C LEU A 11 15.83 8.25 -0.29
N ALA A 12 16.27 9.21 0.53
CA ALA A 12 15.52 10.42 0.83
C ALA A 12 15.26 11.23 -0.45
N ASP A 13 16.30 11.48 -1.24
CA ASP A 13 16.21 12.20 -2.51
C ASP A 13 15.29 11.47 -3.51
N THR A 14 15.34 10.12 -3.54
CA THR A 14 14.45 9.32 -4.39
C THR A 14 12.99 9.44 -3.97
N LEU A 15 12.70 9.36 -2.67
CA LEU A 15 11.34 9.48 -2.14
C LEU A 15 10.77 10.87 -2.37
N GLU A 16 11.55 11.91 -2.10
CA GLU A 16 11.17 13.30 -2.35
C GLU A 16 10.93 13.54 -3.85
N GLY A 17 11.86 13.10 -4.71
CA GLY A 17 11.73 13.25 -6.16
C GLY A 17 10.49 12.58 -6.73
N LEU A 18 10.17 11.35 -6.30
CA LEU A 18 8.95 10.65 -6.71
C LEU A 18 7.68 11.31 -6.19
N ALA A 19 7.69 11.78 -4.93
CA ALA A 19 6.56 12.49 -4.35
C ALA A 19 6.32 13.81 -5.11
N LEU A 20 7.38 14.57 -5.42
CA LEU A 20 7.30 15.80 -6.19
C LEU A 20 6.74 15.56 -7.59
N GLN A 21 7.21 14.56 -8.31
CA GLN A 21 6.69 14.20 -9.65
C GLN A 21 5.20 13.89 -9.62
N THR A 22 4.73 13.23 -8.55
CA THR A 22 3.32 12.87 -8.38
C THR A 22 2.46 14.08 -8.01
N LEU A 23 2.98 15.00 -7.20
CA LEU A 23 2.24 16.15 -6.66
C LEU A 23 2.29 17.39 -7.54
N ALA A 24 3.34 17.57 -8.35
CA ALA A 24 3.52 18.73 -9.21
C ALA A 24 2.34 19.01 -10.17
N PRO A 25 1.59 18.02 -10.70
CA PRO A 25 0.39 18.28 -11.50
C PRO A 25 -0.83 18.71 -10.69
N LEU A 26 -0.82 18.53 -9.36
CA LEU A 26 -1.98 18.68 -8.49
C LEU A 26 -1.91 19.93 -7.59
N LEU A 27 -0.71 20.45 -7.37
CA LEU A 27 -0.43 21.53 -6.41
C LEU A 27 0.43 22.62 -7.05
N GLU A 28 0.43 23.81 -6.46
CA GLU A 28 1.40 24.85 -6.83
C GLU A 28 2.82 24.38 -6.49
N ARG A 29 3.82 24.89 -7.24
CA ARG A 29 5.21 24.43 -7.15
C ARG A 29 5.76 24.42 -5.72
N GLU A 30 5.56 25.50 -4.98
CA GLU A 30 6.05 25.60 -3.59
C GLU A 30 5.35 24.61 -2.65
N GLN A 31 4.04 24.42 -2.83
CA GLN A 31 3.26 23.44 -2.06
C GLN A 31 3.68 22.01 -2.38
N ALA A 32 3.93 21.70 -3.66
CA ALA A 32 4.38 20.38 -4.09
C ALA A 32 5.76 20.02 -3.53
N LEU A 33 6.69 20.98 -3.51
CA LEU A 33 8.02 20.82 -2.91
C LEU A 33 7.93 20.54 -1.40
N LEU A 34 7.21 21.38 -0.67
CA LEU A 34 7.05 21.21 0.78
C LEU A 34 6.35 19.88 1.11
N ALA A 35 5.30 19.51 0.38
CA ALA A 35 4.59 18.27 0.59
C ALA A 35 5.45 17.03 0.25
N ALA A 36 6.27 17.11 -0.80
CA ALA A 36 7.19 16.03 -1.17
C ALA A 36 8.23 15.77 -0.06
N GLU A 37 8.84 16.84 0.46
CA GLU A 37 9.78 16.77 1.57
C GLU A 37 9.10 16.17 2.82
N GLN A 38 7.92 16.66 3.19
CA GLN A 38 7.17 16.16 4.35
C GLN A 38 6.80 14.69 4.23
N ILE A 39 6.42 14.22 3.04
CA ILE A 39 6.13 12.81 2.78
C ILE A 39 7.40 11.97 2.94
N ALA A 40 8.53 12.40 2.36
CA ALA A 40 9.79 11.68 2.45
C ALA A 40 10.25 11.55 3.91
N ILE A 41 10.25 12.65 4.66
CA ILE A 41 10.58 12.66 6.10
C ILE A 41 9.61 11.76 6.88
N GLY A 42 8.30 11.91 6.66
CA GLY A 42 7.29 11.12 7.36
C GLY A 42 7.44 9.61 7.15
N LEU A 43 7.80 9.18 5.94
CA LEU A 43 8.07 7.78 5.63
C LEU A 43 9.35 7.29 6.32
N LEU A 44 10.44 8.06 6.25
CA LEU A 44 11.71 7.68 6.88
C LEU A 44 11.60 7.59 8.40
N GLU A 45 10.90 8.54 9.03
CA GLU A 45 10.65 8.51 10.48
C GLU A 45 9.79 7.32 10.89
N ARG A 46 8.69 7.07 10.16
CA ARG A 46 7.76 5.98 10.48
C ARG A 46 8.42 4.60 10.45
N TYR A 47 9.41 4.43 9.58
CA TYR A 47 10.09 3.16 9.38
C TYR A 47 11.56 3.19 9.82
N ARG A 48 11.93 4.16 10.66
CA ARG A 48 13.29 4.30 11.18
C ARG A 48 13.75 3.00 11.84
N GLY A 49 14.91 2.50 11.40
CA GLY A 49 15.51 1.27 11.93
C GLY A 49 14.84 -0.03 11.49
N ALA A 50 13.78 0.03 10.66
CA ALA A 50 13.13 -1.15 10.12
C ALA A 50 13.75 -1.57 8.78
N GLN A 51 13.82 -2.88 8.53
CA GLN A 51 14.06 -3.42 7.19
C GLN A 51 12.71 -3.66 6.52
N LEU A 52 12.44 -2.94 5.44
CA LEU A 52 11.21 -3.08 4.68
C LEU A 52 11.43 -3.91 3.43
N TYR A 53 10.59 -4.92 3.26
CA TYR A 53 10.51 -5.66 2.01
C TYR A 53 9.51 -4.97 1.07
N VAL A 54 10.01 -4.44 -0.04
CA VAL A 54 9.18 -3.86 -1.10
C VAL A 54 8.70 -4.97 -2.03
N HIS A 55 7.39 -5.16 -2.09
CA HIS A 55 6.78 -6.16 -2.97
C HIS A 55 6.73 -5.69 -4.43
N SER A 56 6.68 -6.65 -5.36
CA SER A 56 6.45 -6.34 -6.78
C SER A 56 5.10 -5.65 -7.00
N GLU A 57 5.02 -4.89 -8.09
CA GLU A 57 3.79 -4.19 -8.50
C GLU A 57 2.59 -5.13 -8.56
N ALA A 58 2.75 -6.32 -9.16
CA ALA A 58 1.69 -7.33 -9.24
C ALA A 58 1.19 -7.78 -7.85
N ALA A 59 2.08 -7.85 -6.86
CA ALA A 59 1.69 -8.19 -5.49
C ALA A 59 0.98 -7.01 -4.80
N ILE A 60 1.37 -5.77 -5.08
CA ILE A 60 0.67 -4.56 -4.60
C ILE A 60 -0.73 -4.47 -5.20
N ALA A 61 -0.87 -4.65 -6.52
CA ALA A 61 -2.14 -4.65 -7.23
C ALA A 61 -3.08 -5.74 -6.68
N ARG A 62 -2.56 -6.94 -6.46
CA ARG A 62 -3.30 -8.03 -5.81
C ARG A 62 -3.80 -7.64 -4.41
N ARG A 63 -2.95 -7.04 -3.58
CA ARG A 63 -3.35 -6.58 -2.24
C ARG A 63 -4.42 -5.49 -2.29
N ARG A 64 -4.34 -4.55 -3.23
CA ARG A 64 -5.37 -3.53 -3.44
C ARG A 64 -6.70 -4.16 -3.82
N ARG A 65 -6.71 -5.06 -4.80
CA ARG A 65 -7.90 -5.82 -5.20
C ARG A 65 -8.50 -6.58 -4.02
N ASP A 66 -7.67 -7.34 -3.30
CA ASP A 66 -8.14 -8.14 -2.15
C ASP A 66 -8.76 -7.25 -1.07
N ARG A 67 -8.24 -6.04 -0.85
CA ARG A 67 -8.85 -5.04 0.05
C ARG A 67 -10.22 -4.58 -0.46
N MET A 68 -10.34 -4.21 -1.73
CA MET A 68 -11.62 -3.78 -2.31
C MET A 68 -12.68 -4.89 -2.25
N ILE A 69 -12.29 -6.15 -2.49
CA ILE A 69 -13.18 -7.30 -2.36
C ILE A 69 -13.72 -7.42 -0.92
N VAL A 70 -12.87 -7.20 0.08
CA VAL A 70 -13.30 -7.25 1.50
C VAL A 70 -14.24 -6.10 1.82
N GLU A 71 -13.95 -4.89 1.34
CA GLU A 71 -14.76 -3.70 1.60
C GLU A 71 -16.14 -3.75 0.92
N GLN A 72 -16.23 -4.36 -0.26
CA GLN A 72 -17.46 -4.42 -1.07
C GLN A 72 -18.32 -5.65 -0.81
N HIS A 73 -17.78 -6.69 -0.15
CA HIS A 73 -18.52 -7.92 0.09
C HIS A 73 -19.54 -7.77 1.21
N ASP A 74 -20.82 -8.01 0.89
CA ASP A 74 -21.94 -7.81 1.82
C ASP A 74 -22.31 -9.05 2.66
N GLY A 75 -21.61 -10.17 2.47
CA GLY A 75 -21.89 -11.43 3.16
C GLY A 75 -22.67 -12.45 2.34
N THR A 76 -23.22 -12.07 1.19
CA THR A 76 -24.08 -12.92 0.37
C THR A 76 -23.32 -13.65 -0.73
N VAL A 77 -23.86 -14.80 -1.16
CA VAL A 77 -23.37 -15.55 -2.33
C VAL A 77 -23.48 -14.70 -3.61
N ALA A 78 -24.53 -13.87 -3.72
CA ALA A 78 -24.72 -12.99 -4.87
C ALA A 78 -23.58 -11.97 -4.98
N SER A 79 -23.19 -11.33 -3.88
CA SER A 79 -22.04 -10.42 -3.83
C SER A 79 -20.73 -11.14 -4.16
N ALA A 80 -20.50 -12.33 -3.61
CA ALA A 80 -19.29 -13.11 -3.93
C ALA A 80 -19.17 -13.42 -5.43
N ARG A 81 -20.28 -13.79 -6.09
CA ARG A 81 -20.31 -14.03 -7.54
C ARG A 81 -20.10 -12.77 -8.37
N ALA A 82 -20.75 -11.66 -7.97
CA ALA A 82 -20.59 -10.39 -8.66
C ALA A 82 -19.13 -9.89 -8.59
N LEU A 83 -18.50 -10.00 -7.42
CA LEU A 83 -17.09 -9.65 -7.23
C LEU A 83 -16.14 -10.57 -8.00
N ALA A 84 -16.44 -11.87 -8.03
CA ALA A 84 -15.67 -12.84 -8.81
C ALA A 84 -15.66 -12.47 -10.31
N ALA A 85 -16.83 -12.14 -10.86
CA ALA A 85 -16.95 -11.68 -12.24
C ALA A 85 -16.26 -10.32 -12.48
N CYS A 86 -16.45 -9.34 -11.58
CA CYS A 86 -15.88 -8.00 -11.70
C CYS A 86 -14.34 -8.02 -11.79
N TYR A 87 -13.70 -8.89 -11.01
CA TYR A 87 -12.23 -8.97 -10.94
C TYR A 87 -11.63 -10.13 -11.75
N ASP A 88 -12.44 -10.82 -12.56
CA ASP A 88 -12.05 -11.99 -13.36
C ASP A 88 -11.29 -13.06 -12.55
N ILE A 89 -11.93 -13.52 -11.47
CA ILE A 89 -11.41 -14.58 -10.60
C ILE A 89 -12.50 -15.60 -10.27
N HIS A 90 -12.08 -16.79 -9.83
CA HIS A 90 -13.01 -17.81 -9.37
C HIS A 90 -13.67 -17.39 -8.03
N GLU A 91 -14.95 -17.71 -7.84
CA GLU A 91 -15.74 -17.40 -6.62
C GLU A 91 -15.03 -17.88 -5.34
N MET A 92 -14.46 -19.09 -5.36
CA MET A 92 -13.63 -19.62 -4.26
C MET A 92 -12.47 -18.70 -3.83
N HIS A 93 -11.91 -17.89 -4.74
CA HIS A 93 -10.85 -16.95 -4.38
C HIS A 93 -11.39 -15.79 -3.56
N VAL A 94 -12.60 -15.31 -3.85
CA VAL A 94 -13.30 -14.28 -3.07
C VAL A 94 -13.48 -14.77 -1.63
N TYR A 95 -14.01 -15.99 -1.44
CA TYR A 95 -14.15 -16.58 -0.10
C TYR A 95 -12.83 -16.72 0.65
N ARG A 96 -11.75 -17.14 -0.02
CA ARG A 96 -10.42 -17.24 0.60
C ARG A 96 -9.88 -15.88 1.03
N ILE A 97 -10.13 -14.83 0.24
CA ILE A 97 -9.72 -13.46 0.56
C ILE A 97 -10.45 -12.99 1.83
N ILE A 98 -11.77 -13.15 1.89
CA ILE A 98 -12.60 -12.77 3.03
C ILE A 98 -12.19 -13.53 4.29
N ALA A 99 -12.04 -14.86 4.19
CA ALA A 99 -11.61 -15.69 5.32
C ALA A 99 -10.24 -15.27 5.87
N ARG A 100 -9.29 -14.91 5.00
CA ARG A 100 -7.98 -14.38 5.42
C ARG A 100 -8.10 -13.04 6.12
N ALA A 101 -8.96 -12.14 5.66
CA ALA A 101 -9.17 -10.84 6.29
C ALA A 101 -9.77 -10.98 7.69
N GLN A 102 -10.81 -11.80 7.84
CA GLN A 102 -11.41 -12.13 9.14
C GLN A 102 -10.39 -12.80 10.09
N GLY A 103 -9.54 -13.68 9.56
CA GLY A 103 -8.47 -14.31 10.33
C GLY A 103 -7.46 -13.31 10.90
N ARG A 104 -7.06 -12.30 10.11
CA ARG A 104 -6.18 -11.22 10.57
C ARG A 104 -6.83 -10.36 11.64
N GLU A 105 -8.08 -9.95 11.42
CA GLU A 105 -8.82 -9.13 12.38
C GLU A 105 -8.97 -9.82 13.75
N ARG A 106 -9.24 -11.14 13.75
CA ARG A 106 -9.29 -11.92 14.98
C ARG A 106 -7.93 -12.02 15.68
N ALA A 107 -6.84 -12.08 14.91
CA ALA A 107 -5.50 -12.13 15.48
C ALA A 107 -5.11 -10.78 16.11
N ASP A 108 -5.48 -9.67 15.46
CA ASP A 108 -5.24 -8.32 15.98
C ASP A 108 -6.03 -8.06 17.27
N ARG A 109 -7.29 -8.51 17.36
CA ARG A 109 -8.10 -8.39 18.60
C ARG A 109 -7.56 -9.19 19.81
N ARG A 110 -6.64 -10.12 19.59
CA ARG A 110 -6.05 -10.97 20.65
C ARG A 110 -4.70 -10.45 21.15
N ARG A 111 -4.16 -9.39 20.54
CA ARG A 111 -2.92 -8.72 20.95
C ARG A 111 -3.24 -7.48 21.75
#